data_AF-A0A7L2WL15-F1
#
_entry.id   AF-A0A7L2WL15-F1
#
_cell.length_a   1.000
_cell.length_b   1.000
_cell.length_c   1.000
_cell.angle_alpha   90.00
_cell.angle_beta   90.00
_cell.angle_gamma   90.00
#
_symmetry.space_group_name_H-M   'P 1'
#
loop_
_entity.id
_entity.type
_entity.pdbx_description
1 polymer ?
#
loop_
_entity_poly.entity_id
_entity_poly.type
_entity_poly.pdbx_seq_one_letter_code
_entity_poly.pdbx_strand_id
1 'polypeptide(L)'
;EGMGQIWLDEVNCTGEERNLSECQARPWGEHNCNHVEDASVECSGNLEGDQVRLVNYGSRCAGRIEIFHNKQWGTVCDDNWDLLDAEVVCRQLDCGRALSAPRGGQFGRGNGIIWMDETNCTGTESMLSACRARPWGINNCYHGEDAGVVCS
;
A
#
# COMPACT_ATOMS: atom_id res chain seq x y z
N GLU A 1 22.82 2.99 8.76
CA GLU A 1 23.22 3.49 10.08
C GLU A 1 22.20 4.55 10.50
N GLY A 2 21.70 4.41 11.72
CA GLY A 2 20.84 5.40 12.37
C GLY A 2 21.64 6.55 12.96
N MET A 3 20.94 7.41 13.71
CA MET A 3 21.52 8.51 14.48
C MET A 3 20.79 8.63 15.81
N GLY A 4 21.51 8.95 16.89
CA GLY A 4 20.93 9.26 18.20
C GLY A 4 21.08 8.13 19.21
N GLN A 5 20.11 8.02 20.13
CA GLN A 5 20.15 7.02 21.21
C GLN A 5 19.86 5.62 20.66
N ILE A 6 20.67 4.63 21.05
CA ILE A 6 20.36 3.20 20.89
C ILE A 6 19.65 2.72 22.15
N TRP A 7 18.47 2.11 21.99
CA TRP A 7 17.59 1.80 23.12
C TRP A 7 17.70 0.39 23.65
N LEU A 8 18.02 -0.57 22.77
CA LEU A 8 17.99 -1.99 23.06
C LEU A 8 19.30 -2.64 22.63
N ASP A 9 19.77 -3.56 23.45
CA ASP A 9 20.98 -4.35 23.27
C ASP A 9 20.73 -5.76 23.79
N GLU A 10 21.39 -6.75 23.17
CA GLU A 10 21.25 -8.19 23.44
C GLU A 10 19.78 -8.66 23.48
N VAL A 11 18.95 -8.20 22.53
CA VAL A 11 17.55 -8.60 22.44
C VAL A 11 17.44 -10.10 22.14
N ASN A 12 16.77 -10.84 23.04
CA ASN A 12 16.57 -12.28 22.95
C ASN A 12 15.09 -12.61 23.19
N CYS A 13 14.34 -12.77 22.09
CA CYS A 13 12.93 -13.13 22.12
C CYS A 13 12.75 -14.66 22.09
N THR A 14 11.69 -15.15 22.74
CA THR A 14 11.26 -16.55 22.65
C THR A 14 10.49 -16.84 21.37
N GLY A 15 9.88 -15.82 20.77
CA GLY A 15 9.08 -15.88 19.55
C GLY A 15 7.57 -15.80 19.79
N GLU A 16 7.12 -15.77 21.06
CA GLU A 16 5.71 -15.68 21.43
C GLU A 16 5.31 -14.27 21.91
N GLU A 17 6.29 -13.37 22.08
CA GLU A 17 6.07 -11.98 22.47
C GLU A 17 5.28 -11.23 21.39
N ARG A 18 4.40 -10.31 21.80
CA ARG A 18 3.63 -9.49 20.84
C ARG A 18 4.40 -8.26 20.38
N ASN A 19 5.36 -7.82 21.19
CA ASN A 19 6.14 -6.61 20.95
C ASN A 19 7.61 -6.84 21.31
N LEU A 20 8.52 -6.15 20.61
CA LEU A 20 9.96 -6.23 20.88
C LEU A 20 10.33 -5.79 22.31
N SER A 21 9.55 -4.89 22.90
CA SER A 21 9.73 -4.42 24.29
C SER A 21 9.42 -5.48 25.35
N GLU A 22 8.76 -6.57 25.00
CA GLU A 22 8.45 -7.68 25.89
C GLU A 22 9.56 -8.74 25.91
N CYS A 23 10.48 -8.70 24.94
CA CYS A 23 11.59 -9.62 24.87
C CYS A 23 12.60 -9.36 26.00
N GLN A 24 13.32 -10.42 26.39
CA GLN A 24 14.45 -10.25 27.29
C GLN A 24 15.54 -9.42 26.60
N ALA A 25 16.00 -8.37 27.25
CA ALA A 25 17.06 -7.48 26.77
C ALA A 25 17.80 -6.87 27.96
N ARG A 26 18.89 -6.15 27.69
CA ARG A 26 19.53 -5.28 28.70
C ARG A 26 18.59 -4.13 29.11
N PRO A 27 18.82 -3.48 30.27
CA PRO A 27 18.05 -2.29 30.65
C PRO A 27 18.05 -1.24 29.53
N TRP A 28 16.91 -0.57 29.34
CA TRP A 28 16.74 0.36 28.23
C TRP A 28 17.74 1.51 28.29
N GLY A 29 18.40 1.76 27.16
CA GLY A 29 19.45 2.78 27.03
C GLY A 29 20.82 2.36 27.59
N GLU A 30 20.95 1.17 28.18
CA GLU A 30 22.24 0.59 28.55
C GLU A 30 22.74 -0.36 27.47
N HIS A 31 23.72 0.09 26.69
CA HIS A 31 24.32 -0.68 25.61
C HIS A 31 25.81 -0.36 25.46
N ASN A 32 26.55 -1.23 24.78
CA ASN A 32 27.91 -0.93 24.31
C ASN A 32 27.99 -0.81 22.77
N CYS A 33 26.86 -0.89 22.07
CA CYS A 33 26.77 -0.81 20.61
C CYS A 33 27.08 0.59 20.06
N ASN A 34 27.42 0.64 18.77
CA ASN A 34 27.43 1.84 17.93
C ASN A 34 26.51 1.67 16.69
N HIS A 35 26.26 2.74 15.92
CA HIS A 35 25.29 2.70 14.81
C HIS A 35 25.67 1.85 13.60
N VAL A 36 26.93 1.37 13.51
CA VAL A 36 27.31 0.35 12.52
C VAL A 36 26.66 -1.00 12.88
N GLU A 37 26.28 -1.19 14.15
CA GLU A 37 25.65 -2.40 14.69
C GLU A 37 24.12 -2.30 14.74
N ASP A 38 23.52 -1.23 14.18
CA ASP A 38 22.07 -1.08 14.14
C ASP A 38 21.42 -2.25 13.39
N ALA A 39 20.59 -3.03 14.10
CA ALA A 39 19.91 -4.17 13.53
C ALA A 39 18.81 -3.73 12.55
N SER A 40 18.68 -4.49 11.46
CA SER A 40 17.56 -4.37 10.51
C SER A 40 16.90 -5.73 10.33
N VAL A 41 15.64 -5.71 9.89
CA VAL A 41 14.88 -6.92 9.57
C VAL A 41 14.33 -6.81 8.16
N GLU A 42 14.41 -7.91 7.42
CA GLU A 42 13.63 -8.13 6.21
C GLU A 42 12.54 -9.15 6.55
N CYS A 43 11.29 -8.69 6.61
CA CYS A 43 10.17 -9.54 6.93
C CYS A 43 9.71 -10.28 5.67
N SER A 44 9.37 -11.57 5.80
CA SER A 44 8.66 -12.34 4.78
C SER A 44 7.16 -12.02 4.70
N GLY A 45 6.68 -11.09 5.54
CA GLY A 45 5.31 -10.59 5.45
C GLY A 45 5.06 -10.11 4.02
N ASN A 46 3.94 -10.52 3.42
CA ASN A 46 3.58 -10.22 2.04
C ASN A 46 3.82 -8.72 1.69
N LEU A 47 5.02 -8.40 1.21
CA LEU A 47 5.26 -7.27 0.33
C LEU A 47 4.67 -7.55 -1.08
N GLU A 48 4.14 -8.76 -1.28
CA GLU A 48 3.17 -9.14 -2.32
C GLU A 48 1.71 -8.85 -1.92
N GLY A 49 1.46 -8.08 -0.86
CA GLY A 49 0.18 -7.37 -0.77
C GLY A 49 0.29 -6.18 -1.72
N ASP A 50 -0.34 -6.26 -2.89
CA ASP A 50 -0.24 -5.18 -3.89
C ASP A 50 -0.51 -3.83 -3.22
N GLN A 51 0.54 -3.01 -3.13
CA GLN A 51 0.47 -1.73 -2.44
C GLN A 51 -0.33 -0.77 -3.29
N VAL A 52 -1.29 -0.08 -2.69
CA VAL A 52 -2.03 0.99 -3.35
C VAL A 52 -1.55 2.33 -2.81
N ARG A 53 -1.39 3.32 -3.69
CA ARG A 53 -1.17 4.72 -3.32
C ARG A 53 -2.06 5.65 -4.13
N LEU A 54 -2.39 6.80 -3.53
CA LEU A 54 -3.14 7.86 -4.20
C LEU A 54 -2.23 9.03 -4.53
N VAL A 55 -2.28 9.48 -5.78
CA VAL A 55 -1.39 10.52 -6.33
C VAL A 55 -2.21 11.72 -6.83
N ASN A 56 -1.62 12.92 -6.81
CA ASN A 56 -2.16 14.15 -7.41
C ASN A 56 -3.45 14.74 -6.82
N TYR A 57 -3.57 14.78 -5.48
CA TYR A 57 -4.65 15.57 -4.85
C TYR A 57 -4.26 16.28 -3.54
N GLY A 58 -3.02 16.15 -3.09
CA GLY A 58 -2.57 16.77 -1.83
C GLY A 58 -3.21 16.19 -0.56
N SER A 59 -4.00 15.11 -0.69
CA SER A 59 -4.55 14.31 0.42
C SER A 59 -4.13 12.86 0.27
N ARG A 60 -3.97 12.15 1.40
CA ARG A 60 -3.73 10.70 1.40
C ARG A 60 -4.96 9.88 1.00
N CYS A 61 -6.15 10.50 1.01
CA CYS A 61 -7.45 9.83 0.87
C CYS A 61 -8.21 10.21 -0.41
N ALA A 62 -7.53 10.84 -1.37
CA ALA A 62 -8.09 11.08 -2.70
C ALA A 62 -6.96 11.22 -3.73
N GLY A 63 -7.24 10.83 -4.97
CA GLY A 63 -6.25 10.91 -6.05
C GLY A 63 -6.39 9.81 -7.10
N ARG A 64 -5.48 9.82 -8.09
CA ARG A 64 -5.31 8.73 -9.05
C ARG A 64 -4.76 7.52 -8.31
N ILE A 65 -5.29 6.35 -8.65
CA ILE A 65 -4.89 5.09 -8.04
C ILE A 65 -3.67 4.55 -8.78
N GLU A 66 -2.62 4.25 -8.02
CA GLU A 66 -1.49 3.47 -8.50
C GLU A 66 -1.33 2.23 -7.64
N ILE A 67 -1.06 1.09 -8.27
CA ILE A 67 -0.88 -0.21 -7.64
C ILE A 67 0.52 -0.75 -7.94
N PHE A 68 1.17 -1.33 -6.92
CA PHE A 68 2.51 -1.90 -7.03
C PHE A 68 2.40 -3.39 -7.31
N HIS A 69 2.82 -3.78 -8.52
CA HIS A 69 2.81 -5.17 -8.97
C HIS A 69 4.11 -5.46 -9.73
N ASN A 70 4.66 -6.67 -9.56
CA ASN A 70 5.91 -7.10 -10.21
C ASN A 70 7.05 -6.05 -10.13
N LYS A 71 7.26 -5.49 -8.93
CA LYS A 71 8.29 -4.48 -8.61
C LYS A 71 8.15 -3.13 -9.34
N GLN A 72 6.97 -2.82 -9.90
CA GLN A 72 6.73 -1.58 -10.62
C GLN A 72 5.36 -0.99 -10.28
N TRP A 73 5.31 0.34 -10.12
CA TRP A 73 4.05 1.09 -10.01
C TRP A 73 3.38 1.20 -11.38
N GLY A 74 2.08 0.96 -11.42
CA GLY A 74 1.23 1.18 -12.58
C GLY A 74 -0.15 1.69 -12.18
N THR A 75 -0.92 2.16 -13.16
CA THR A 75 -2.26 2.71 -12.92
C THR A 75 -3.36 1.66 -13.05
N VAL A 76 -4.58 2.05 -12.71
CA VAL A 76 -5.80 1.24 -12.83
C VAL A 76 -6.70 1.88 -13.89
N CYS A 77 -7.21 1.10 -14.83
CA CYS A 77 -8.17 1.59 -15.83
C CYS A 77 -9.56 1.81 -15.22
N ASP A 78 -10.29 2.80 -15.73
CA ASP A 78 -11.63 3.19 -15.28
C ASP A 78 -12.78 2.39 -15.93
N ASP A 79 -12.47 1.46 -16.83
CA ASP A 79 -13.42 0.50 -17.39
C ASP A 79 -14.00 -0.37 -16.26
N ASN A 80 -15.32 -0.34 -16.14
CA ASN A 80 -16.11 -0.89 -15.02
C ASN A 80 -15.83 -0.31 -13.61
N TRP A 81 -14.92 0.65 -13.47
CA TRP A 81 -14.54 1.23 -12.17
C TRP A 81 -15.69 1.91 -11.44
N ASP A 82 -16.16 1.36 -10.32
CA ASP A 82 -17.34 1.84 -9.61
C ASP A 82 -17.10 2.13 -8.12
N LEU A 83 -18.19 2.43 -7.40
CA LEU A 83 -18.12 2.80 -5.98
C LEU A 83 -17.73 1.62 -5.08
N LEU A 84 -18.00 0.38 -5.48
CA LEU A 84 -17.59 -0.80 -4.72
C LEU A 84 -16.08 -1.02 -4.85
N ASP A 85 -15.51 -0.77 -6.03
CA ASP A 85 -14.06 -0.79 -6.21
C ASP A 85 -13.37 0.29 -5.37
N ALA A 86 -13.92 1.50 -5.42
CA ALA A 86 -13.48 2.60 -4.58
C ALA A 86 -13.58 2.29 -3.07
N GLU A 87 -14.63 1.59 -2.63
CA GLU A 87 -14.81 1.20 -1.22
C GLU A 87 -13.68 0.28 -0.76
N VAL A 88 -13.27 -0.67 -1.61
CA VAL A 88 -12.11 -1.55 -1.32
C VAL A 88 -10.85 -0.73 -1.17
N VAL A 89 -10.58 0.23 -2.06
CA VAL A 89 -9.39 1.10 -1.98
C VAL A 89 -9.42 1.98 -0.72
N CYS A 90 -10.54 2.63 -0.43
CA CYS A 90 -10.66 3.50 0.75
C CYS A 90 -10.47 2.72 2.06
N ARG A 91 -11.00 1.50 2.13
CA ARG A 91 -10.81 0.62 3.28
C ARG A 91 -9.37 0.09 3.36
N GLN A 92 -8.78 -0.31 2.25
CA GLN A 92 -7.38 -0.78 2.20
C GLN A 92 -6.40 0.29 2.69
N LEU A 93 -6.71 1.57 2.43
CA LEU A 93 -5.88 2.72 2.81
C LEU A 93 -6.23 3.32 4.19
N ASP A 94 -7.21 2.75 4.90
CA ASP A 94 -7.72 3.28 6.18
C ASP A 94 -8.14 4.77 6.06
N CYS A 95 -8.89 5.06 5.00
CA CYS A 95 -9.46 6.37 4.68
C CYS A 95 -10.99 6.42 4.85
N GLY A 96 -11.56 5.44 5.56
CA GLY A 96 -13.00 5.32 5.74
C GLY A 96 -13.73 4.85 4.48
N ARG A 97 -14.84 5.49 4.13
CA ARG A 97 -15.75 5.04 3.06
C ARG A 97 -15.48 5.76 1.75
N ALA A 98 -15.83 5.13 0.63
CA ALA A 98 -15.79 5.77 -0.68
C ALA A 98 -16.89 6.84 -0.81
N LEU A 99 -16.49 8.06 -1.15
CA LEU A 99 -17.39 9.15 -1.51
C LEU A 99 -17.62 9.22 -3.02
N SER A 100 -16.60 8.88 -3.82
CA SER A 100 -16.73 8.81 -5.28
C SER A 100 -15.66 7.93 -5.92
N ALA A 101 -15.95 7.47 -7.13
CA ALA A 101 -15.06 6.73 -8.02
C ALA A 101 -14.79 7.52 -9.31
N PRO A 102 -13.95 8.58 -9.29
CA PRO A 102 -13.60 9.35 -10.47
C PRO A 102 -13.02 8.52 -11.61
N ARG A 103 -13.39 8.91 -12.84
CA ARG A 103 -12.98 8.32 -14.11
C ARG A 103 -12.34 9.38 -15.00
N GLY A 104 -11.81 9.01 -16.16
CA GLY A 104 -11.32 9.91 -17.20
C GLY A 104 -10.01 10.61 -16.85
N GLY A 105 -9.18 10.04 -15.98
CA GLY A 105 -7.91 10.65 -15.55
C GLY A 105 -8.12 11.99 -14.82
N GLN A 106 -9.20 12.15 -14.05
CA GLN A 106 -9.57 13.40 -13.39
C GLN A 106 -8.47 13.94 -12.44
N PHE A 107 -7.66 13.07 -11.84
CA PHE A 107 -6.49 13.44 -11.03
C PHE A 107 -5.19 13.55 -11.85
N GLY A 108 -5.33 13.75 -13.15
CA GLY A 108 -4.24 13.75 -14.11
C GLY A 108 -3.83 12.34 -14.53
N ARG A 109 -3.23 12.29 -15.72
CA ARG A 109 -2.75 11.06 -16.36
C ARG A 109 -1.51 10.53 -15.64
N GLY A 110 -1.47 9.23 -15.41
CA GLY A 110 -0.27 8.51 -15.03
C GLY A 110 0.65 8.26 -16.22
N ASN A 111 1.60 7.37 -16.01
CA ASN A 111 2.58 6.97 -16.99
C ASN A 111 2.98 5.50 -16.81
N GLY A 112 3.50 4.89 -17.87
CA GLY A 112 4.02 3.54 -17.81
C GLY A 112 2.92 2.49 -18.01
N ILE A 113 2.91 1.48 -17.14
CA ILE A 113 2.02 0.32 -17.28
C ILE A 113 0.68 0.56 -16.60
N ILE A 114 -0.40 0.09 -17.22
CA ILE A 114 -1.73 -0.01 -16.62
C ILE A 114 -1.88 -1.45 -16.15
N TRP A 115 -1.95 -1.66 -14.84
CA TRP A 115 -1.90 -2.99 -14.25
C TRP A 115 -3.25 -3.70 -14.22
N MET A 116 -4.32 -2.96 -13.97
CA MET A 116 -5.66 -3.51 -13.78
C MET A 116 -6.65 -2.90 -14.77
N ASP A 117 -7.55 -3.74 -15.28
CA ASP A 117 -8.60 -3.41 -16.24
C ASP A 117 -9.83 -4.28 -15.97
N GLU A 118 -11.01 -3.75 -16.31
CA GLU A 118 -12.33 -4.27 -15.96
C GLU A 118 -12.43 -4.72 -14.49
N THR A 119 -11.97 -3.87 -13.57
CA THR A 119 -12.04 -4.15 -12.13
C THR A 119 -13.50 -4.27 -11.70
N ASN A 120 -13.80 -5.31 -10.91
CA ASN A 120 -15.16 -5.64 -10.50
C ASN A 120 -15.13 -6.28 -9.11
N CYS A 121 -14.95 -5.44 -8.10
CA CYS A 121 -15.02 -5.79 -6.69
C CYS A 121 -16.47 -6.02 -6.26
N THR A 122 -16.67 -6.89 -5.28
CA THR A 122 -17.92 -7.03 -4.54
C THR A 122 -18.07 -5.97 -3.44
N GLY A 123 -16.98 -5.26 -3.11
CA GLY A 123 -16.90 -4.27 -2.03
C GLY A 123 -16.45 -4.88 -0.69
N THR A 124 -16.23 -6.19 -0.65
CA THR A 124 -15.88 -6.93 0.58
C THR A 124 -14.43 -7.41 0.61
N GLU A 125 -13.73 -7.28 -0.50
CA GLU A 125 -12.32 -7.62 -0.67
C GLU A 125 -11.42 -6.75 0.20
N SER A 126 -10.49 -7.35 0.93
CA SER A 126 -9.55 -6.62 1.79
C SER A 126 -8.52 -5.80 1.01
N MET A 127 -8.28 -6.14 -0.25
CA MET A 127 -7.28 -5.52 -1.12
C MET A 127 -7.83 -5.41 -2.54
N LEU A 128 -7.44 -4.36 -3.25
CA LEU A 128 -7.86 -4.13 -4.64
C LEU A 128 -7.47 -5.28 -5.56
N SER A 129 -6.29 -5.88 -5.36
CA SER A 129 -5.80 -7.00 -6.16
C SER A 129 -6.55 -8.32 -5.96
N ALA A 130 -7.36 -8.43 -4.90
CA ALA A 130 -8.23 -9.57 -4.68
C ALA A 130 -9.55 -9.47 -5.45
N CYS A 131 -9.84 -8.30 -6.04
CA CYS A 131 -11.02 -8.12 -6.88
C CYS A 131 -10.87 -8.86 -8.20
N ARG A 132 -12.01 -9.26 -8.78
CA ARG A 132 -12.03 -9.80 -10.13
C ARG A 132 -11.62 -8.70 -11.11
N ALA A 133 -10.65 -8.99 -11.95
CA ALA A 133 -10.19 -8.10 -13.02
C ALA A 133 -9.67 -8.95 -14.19
N ARG A 134 -9.27 -8.29 -15.29
CA ARG A 134 -8.50 -8.95 -16.35
C ARG A 134 -7.10 -9.36 -15.84
N PRO A 135 -6.39 -10.27 -16.53
CA PRO A 135 -5.01 -10.59 -16.19
C PRO A 135 -4.13 -9.34 -16.13
N TRP A 136 -3.22 -9.30 -15.15
CA TRP A 136 -2.32 -8.17 -14.92
C TRP A 136 -1.63 -7.67 -16.19
N GLY A 137 -1.70 -6.36 -16.43
CA GLY A 137 -1.06 -5.70 -17.56
C GLY A 137 -1.77 -5.90 -18.90
N ILE A 138 -2.86 -6.67 -18.97
CA ILE A 138 -3.67 -6.84 -20.17
C ILE A 138 -4.86 -5.87 -20.11
N ASN A 139 -4.80 -4.83 -20.94
CA ASN A 139 -5.82 -3.80 -21.04
C ASN A 139 -5.86 -3.21 -22.45
N ASN A 140 -6.94 -2.49 -22.77
CA ASN A 140 -7.07 -1.68 -23.98
C ASN A 140 -7.16 -0.18 -23.68
N CYS A 141 -6.72 0.23 -22.49
CA CYS A 141 -6.86 1.59 -22.01
C CYS A 141 -5.63 2.44 -22.34
N TYR A 142 -5.80 3.76 -22.27
CA TYR A 142 -4.71 4.72 -22.25
C TYR A 142 -4.82 5.57 -20.98
N HIS A 143 -3.77 6.32 -20.60
CA HIS A 143 -3.78 7.08 -19.33
C HIS A 143 -4.82 8.22 -19.24
N GLY A 144 -5.63 8.45 -20.28
CA GLY A 144 -6.83 9.28 -20.15
C GLY A 144 -7.98 8.56 -19.45
N GLU A 145 -7.85 7.27 -19.19
CA GLU A 145 -8.82 6.37 -18.54
C GLU A 145 -8.29 5.89 -17.17
N ASP A 146 -7.31 6.59 -16.60
CA ASP A 146 -6.82 6.23 -15.27
C ASP A 146 -7.89 6.54 -14.20
N ALA A 147 -8.21 5.53 -13.40
CA ALA A 147 -9.17 5.59 -12.31
C ALA A 147 -8.66 6.40 -11.12
N GLY A 148 -9.59 7.02 -10.41
CA GLY A 148 -9.34 7.73 -9.17
C GLY A 148 -10.32 7.34 -8.06
N VAL A 149 -10.03 7.83 -6.87
CA VAL A 149 -10.90 7.68 -5.70
C VAL A 149 -10.96 8.95 -4.88
N VAL A 150 -12.09 9.16 -4.18
CA VAL A 150 -12.21 10.11 -3.07
C VAL A 150 -12.87 9.38 -1.91
N CYS A 151 -12.20 9.38 -0.75
CA CYS A 151 -12.68 8.79 0.49
C CYS A 151 -13.10 9.87 1.51
N SER A 152 -13.67 9.44 2.64
CA SER A 152 -14.13 10.29 3.74
C SER A 152 -13.04 10.97 4.57
#